data_AF-A0A3C1ACC3-F1
#
_entry.id   AF-A0A3C1ACC3-F1
#
_cell.length_a   1.000
_cell.length_b   1.000
_cell.length_c   1.000
_cell.angle_alpha   90.00
_cell.angle_beta   90.00
_cell.angle_gamma   90.00
#
_symmetry.space_group_name_H-M   'P 1'
#
loop_
_entity.id
_entity.type
_entity.pdbx_description
1 polymer ?
#
loop_
_entity_poly.entity_id
_entity_poly.type
_entity_poly.pdbx_seq_one_letter_code
_entity_poly.pdbx_strand_id
1 'polypeptide(L)' 'QQVDIYKTLGGTPHLDGAYTVFGEITEGLDVIDKIASVKTLPGDKPAKELKMTIQIVE' A
#
# COMPACT_ATOMS: atom_id res chain seq x y z
N GLN A 1 -4.31 5.20 22.03
CA GLN A 1 -4.62 3.89 21.41
C GLN A 1 -4.25 3.86 19.93
N GLN A 2 -4.78 4.74 19.07
CA GLN A 2 -4.42 4.76 17.63
C GLN A 2 -2.93 5.10 17.36
N VAL A 3 -2.34 6.01 18.15
CA VAL A 3 -0.94 6.47 18.00
C VAL A 3 0.10 5.36 18.22
N ASP A 4 -0.20 4.35 19.04
CA ASP A 4 0.77 3.31 19.42
C ASP A 4 0.89 2.21 18.36
N ILE A 5 -0.18 1.96 17.59
CA ILE A 5 -0.19 0.99 16.48
C ILE A 5 0.71 1.49 15.34
N TYR A 6 0.65 2.79 15.01
CA TYR A 6 1.49 3.39 13.96
C TYR A 6 2.99 3.33 14.25
N LYS A 7 3.38 3.36 15.53
CA LYS A 7 4.79 3.29 15.95
C LYS A 7 5.38 1.89 15.88
N THR A 8 4.54 0.86 15.80
CA THR A 8 4.96 -0.55 15.94
C THR A 8 4.76 -1.36 14.67
N LEU A 9 3.69 -1.10 13.91
CA LEU A 9 3.39 -1.76 12.62
C LEU A 9 3.62 -0.85 11.39
N GLY A 10 3.87 0.45 11.60
CA GLY A 10 3.89 1.45 10.53
C GLY A 10 2.50 2.04 10.24
N GLY A 11 2.46 3.14 9.49
CA GLY A 11 1.22 3.81 9.09
C GLY A 11 1.41 5.30 8.82
N THR A 12 0.36 5.94 8.29
CA THR A 12 0.42 7.30 7.76
C THR A 12 -0.64 8.20 8.43
N PRO A 13 -0.47 8.52 9.74
CA PRO A 13 -1.49 9.19 10.55
C PRO A 13 -1.87 10.59 10.06
N HIS A 14 -1.01 11.24 9.26
CA HIS A 14 -1.31 12.55 8.70
C HIS A 14 -2.36 12.50 7.57
N LEU A 15 -2.78 11.31 7.14
CA LEU A 15 -3.88 11.13 6.19
C LEU A 15 -5.24 10.94 6.89
N ASP A 16 -5.25 10.69 8.21
CA ASP A 16 -6.46 10.45 8.98
C ASP A 16 -7.37 11.69 8.96
N GLY A 17 -8.65 11.49 8.64
CA GLY A 17 -9.64 12.58 8.54
C GLY A 17 -9.64 13.35 7.22
N ALA A 18 -8.58 13.23 6.41
CA ALA A 18 -8.50 13.79 5.06
C ALA A 18 -8.88 12.77 3.96
N TYR A 19 -8.71 11.47 4.22
CA TYR A 19 -8.98 10.40 3.27
C TYR A 19 -9.87 9.31 3.86
N THR A 20 -10.88 8.88 3.11
CA THR A 20 -11.78 7.78 3.50
C THR A 20 -11.16 6.44 3.16
N VAL A 21 -11.00 5.58 4.17
CA VAL A 21 -10.58 4.19 3.98
C VAL A 21 -11.77 3.36 3.47
N PHE A 22 -11.63 2.72 2.31
CA PHE A 22 -12.70 1.94 1.67
C PHE A 22 -12.48 0.41 1.72
N GLY A 23 -11.35 -0.05 2.22
CA GLY A 23 -11.01 -1.47 2.32
C GLY A 23 -9.64 -1.68 2.93
N GLU A 24 -9.35 -2.94 3.24
CA GLU A 24 -8.06 -3.40 3.77
C GLU A 24 -7.59 -4.65 3.01
N ILE A 25 -6.28 -4.92 3.07
CA ILE A 25 -5.68 -6.09 2.45
C ILE A 25 -5.80 -7.26 3.43
N THR A 26 -6.45 -8.35 3.03
CA THR A 26 -6.57 -9.56 3.84
C THR A 26 -5.39 -10.52 3.64
N GLU A 27 -4.82 -10.56 2.43
CA GLU A 27 -3.73 -11.47 2.05
C GLU A 27 -2.77 -10.81 1.05
N GLY A 28 -1.51 -11.28 1.00
CA GLY A 28 -0.53 -10.85 -0.01
C GLY A 28 0.23 -9.56 0.30
N LEU A 29 0.40 -9.19 1.58
CA LEU A 29 1.23 -8.05 1.98
C LEU A 29 2.69 -8.18 1.47
N ASP A 30 3.23 -9.40 1.39
CA ASP A 30 4.57 -9.65 0.85
C ASP A 30 4.69 -9.30 -0.65
N VAL A 31 3.59 -9.39 -1.41
CA VAL A 31 3.55 -8.99 -2.81
C VAL A 31 3.64 -7.48 -2.93
N ILE A 32 3.00 -6.74 -2.02
CA ILE A 32 3.09 -5.27 -1.96
C ILE A 32 4.53 -4.85 -1.68
N ASP A 33 5.21 -5.49 -0.73
CA ASP A 33 6.62 -5.19 -0.43
C ASP A 33 7.53 -5.44 -1.64
N LYS A 34 7.30 -6.54 -2.37
CA LYS A 34 8.02 -6.82 -3.63
C LYS A 34 7.79 -5.74 -4.67
N ILE A 35 6.55 -5.27 -4.84
CA ILE A 35 6.22 -4.19 -5.78
C ILE A 35 6.86 -2.87 -5.35
N ALA A 36 6.84 -2.54 -4.05
CA ALA A 36 7.44 -1.31 -3.52
C ALA A 36 8.97 -1.29 -3.69
N SER A 37 9.62 -2.46 -3.72
CA SER A 37 11.07 -2.60 -3.88
C SER A 37 11.59 -2.51 -5.32
N VAL A 38 10.71 -2.41 -6.33
CA VAL A 38 11.14 -2.38 -7.73
C VAL A 38 11.90 -1.11 -8.07
N LYS A 39 12.83 -1.21 -9.04
CA LYS A 39 13.58 -0.06 -9.51
C LYS A 39 12.66 1.00 -10.12
N THR A 40 12.77 2.23 -9.64
CA THR A 40 12.03 3.39 -10.15
C THR A 40 12.91 4.35 -10.94
N LEU A 41 12.27 5.16 -11.77
CA LEU A 41 12.79 6.30 -12.52
C LEU A 41 12.34 7.60 -11.82
N PRO A 42 12.80 8.78 -12.26
CA PRO A 42 12.35 10.06 -11.68
C PRO A 42 10.82 10.18 -11.65
N GLY A 43 10.29 10.63 -10.51
CA GLY A 43 8.85 10.70 -10.25
C GLY A 43 8.23 9.36 -9.80
N ASP A 44 9.02 8.49 -9.17
CA ASP A 44 8.62 7.19 -8.60
C ASP A 44 7.96 6.23 -9.58
N LYS A 45 8.17 6.44 -10.88
CA LYS A 45 7.64 5.57 -11.93
C LYS A 45 8.45 4.28 -12.02
N PRO A 46 7.85 3.09 -11.97
CA PRO A 46 8.57 1.84 -12.18
C PRO A 46 9.34 1.81 -13.50
N ALA A 47 10.60 1.40 -13.47
CA ALA A 47 11.44 1.28 -14.67
C ALA A 47 10.94 0.19 -15.63
N LYS A 48 10.24 -0.81 -15.10
CA LYS A 48 9.52 -1.83 -15.86
C LYS A 48 8.03 -1.74 -15.52
N GLU A 49 7.19 -1.82 -16.54
CA GLU A 49 5.74 -1.84 -16.36
C GLU A 49 5.29 -3.06 -15.54
N LEU A 50 4.40 -2.83 -14.57
CA LEU A 50 3.75 -3.83 -13.73
C LEU A 50 2.24 -3.76 -14.00
N LYS A 51 1.64 -4.88 -14.41
CA LYS A 51 0.21 -4.97 -14.74
C LYS A 51 -0.52 -5.73 -13.64
N MET A 52 -1.76 -5.32 -13.35
CA MET A 52 -2.65 -6.00 -12.42
C MET A 52 -3.94 -6.43 -13.11
N THR A 53 -4.53 -7.51 -12.63
CA THR A 53 -5.86 -8.00 -13.05
C THR A 53 -6.80 -7.96 -11.86
N ILE A 54 -8.06 -7.61 -12.10
CA ILE A 54 -9.07 -7.49 -11.05
C ILE A 54 -10.14 -8.57 -11.27
N GLN A 55 -10.49 -9.27 -10.19
CA GLN A 55 -11.61 -10.19 -10.13
C GLN A 55 -12.45 -9.84 -8.91
N ILE A 56 -13.77 -9.75 -9.10
CA ILE A 56 -14.72 -9.61 -8.00
C ILE A 56 -15.01 -11.01 -7.48
N VAL A 57 -14.83 -11.21 -6.18
CA VAL A 57 -15.17 -12.46 -5.48
C VAL A 57 -16.52 -12.23 -4.80
N GLU A 58 -17.50 -13.09 -5.10
CA GLU A 58 -18.82 -13.09 -4.46
C GLU A 58 -18.79 -13.73 -3.07
#